data_AF-A0A7C1FZN0-F1
#
_entry.id   AF-A0A7C1FZN0-F1
#
_cell.length_a   1.000
_cell.length_b   1.000
_cell.length_c   1.000
_cell.angle_alpha   90.00
_cell.angle_beta   90.00
_cell.angle_gamma   90.00
#
_symmetry.space_group_name_H-M   'P 1'
#
loop_
_entity.id
_entity.type
_entity.pdbx_description
1 polymer ?
#
loop_
_entity_poly.entity_id
_entity_poly.type
_entity_poly.pdbx_seq_one_letter_code
_entity_poly.pdbx_strand_id
1 'polypeptide(L)'
;MVKTLQTLTLFLLLAGMHASGNQITEATVCQILADPVAYNGRMVKVRGRVVTGFEFFDIQGEGCGQSINSITLAYPDQPGIEPAPSFTLSRDSEFKRFERYLAEKVSAKGKSRSRFECDRYEVTATITGRLDGVERAGIIRDDSGKVVAVQGFGHANRYRARLVIQSVSGVVAKDISGACGPAAHNDANSSGRVLSTATNPVQTSVCEITRSPASFDGKMVRLRATVASGFEVFAIRDPSNEKCDLIWLTYADGGPVASLSLGARRPNLQRLPVKLRNDRELKRFQKLLDAEMYPRSRGHICIACTRYEVTATMTGRLDYAGEGRGFGHMNAYEAQLVLASVSDVAATDLASNYDLKEYSPTPVRFPTG
;
A
#
# COMPACT_ATOMS: atom_id res chain seq x y z
N MET A 1 56.94 -26.92 -63.74
CA MET A 1 55.61 -27.48 -63.48
C MET A 1 55.41 -27.53 -61.98
N VAL A 2 54.35 -26.87 -61.52
CA VAL A 2 54.16 -26.36 -60.15
C VAL A 2 53.62 -27.45 -59.22
N LYS A 3 54.19 -27.53 -58.02
CA LYS A 3 53.74 -28.35 -56.88
C LYS A 3 52.63 -27.61 -56.13
N THR A 4 51.55 -28.32 -55.78
CA THR A 4 50.61 -27.85 -54.74
C THR A 4 50.12 -29.04 -53.94
N LEU A 5 50.60 -29.14 -52.69
CA LEU A 5 50.21 -30.13 -51.69
C LEU A 5 49.26 -29.40 -50.73
N GLN A 6 47.97 -29.71 -50.80
CA GLN A 6 46.96 -29.14 -49.90
C GLN A 6 46.87 -29.97 -48.61
N THR A 7 47.39 -29.41 -47.53
CA THR A 7 47.19 -29.88 -46.15
C THR A 7 45.79 -29.46 -45.69
N LEU A 8 44.93 -30.45 -45.43
CA LEU A 8 43.58 -30.26 -44.89
C LEU A 8 43.66 -30.28 -43.35
N THR A 9 43.68 -29.10 -42.73
CA THR A 9 43.65 -28.94 -41.26
C THR A 9 42.20 -28.99 -40.78
N LEU A 10 41.79 -30.12 -40.20
CA LEU A 10 40.50 -30.31 -39.57
C LEU A 10 40.50 -29.69 -38.16
N PHE A 11 39.96 -28.48 -38.02
CA PHE A 11 39.71 -27.83 -36.73
C PHE A 11 38.44 -28.41 -36.09
N LEU A 12 38.58 -29.30 -35.09
CA LEU A 12 37.50 -29.68 -34.19
C LEU A 12 37.12 -28.48 -33.30
N LEU A 13 36.03 -27.80 -33.63
CA LEU A 13 35.33 -26.87 -32.74
C LEU A 13 34.57 -27.67 -31.67
N LEU A 14 35.24 -27.98 -30.56
CA LEU A 14 34.59 -28.37 -29.31
C LEU A 14 33.88 -27.12 -28.74
N ALA A 15 32.64 -26.90 -29.17
CA ALA A 15 31.73 -26.00 -28.48
C ALA A 15 31.42 -26.61 -27.11
N GLY A 16 32.21 -26.22 -26.10
CA GLY A 16 31.92 -26.51 -24.70
C GLY A 16 30.59 -25.85 -24.33
N MET A 17 29.51 -26.61 -24.37
CA MET A 17 28.29 -26.30 -23.65
C MET A 17 28.66 -26.24 -22.17
N HIS A 18 29.06 -25.06 -21.71
CA HIS A 18 29.17 -24.79 -20.29
C HIS A 18 27.76 -24.93 -19.76
N ALA A 19 27.47 -26.08 -19.16
CA ALA A 19 26.38 -26.24 -18.24
C ALA A 19 26.51 -25.06 -17.27
N SER A 20 25.63 -24.07 -17.44
CA SER A 20 25.52 -22.94 -16.53
C SER A 20 24.98 -23.52 -15.24
N GLY A 21 25.88 -24.14 -14.47
CA GLY A 21 25.59 -24.58 -13.12
C GLY A 21 24.96 -23.40 -12.42
N ASN A 22 23.80 -23.64 -11.81
CA ASN A 22 22.90 -22.63 -11.26
C ASN A 22 23.61 -21.87 -10.11
N GLN A 23 24.54 -20.99 -10.47
CA GLN A 23 25.41 -20.31 -9.53
C GLN A 23 24.58 -19.25 -8.84
N ILE A 24 24.45 -19.39 -7.52
CA ILE A 24 23.73 -18.45 -6.69
C ILE A 24 24.48 -17.11 -6.75
N THR A 25 23.81 -16.09 -7.27
CA THR A 25 24.37 -14.73 -7.35
C THR A 25 24.14 -14.02 -6.03
N GLU A 26 25.21 -13.61 -5.34
CA GLU A 26 25.06 -12.72 -4.18
C GLU A 26 24.77 -11.30 -4.66
N ALA A 27 23.69 -10.71 -4.14
CA ALA A 27 23.27 -9.37 -4.51
C ALA A 27 22.62 -8.66 -3.32
N THR A 28 22.75 -7.34 -3.30
CA THR A 28 22.00 -6.50 -2.35
C THR A 28 20.61 -6.19 -2.87
N VAL A 29 19.70 -5.80 -1.97
CA VAL A 29 18.37 -5.32 -2.37
C VAL A 29 18.48 -4.15 -3.36
N CYS A 30 19.38 -3.20 -3.13
CA CYS A 30 19.52 -2.04 -4.01
C CYS A 30 20.08 -2.39 -5.41
N GLN A 31 21.01 -3.35 -5.50
CA GLN A 31 21.50 -3.82 -6.80
C GLN A 31 20.38 -4.44 -7.63
N ILE A 32 19.55 -5.27 -7.00
CA ILE A 32 18.38 -5.86 -7.66
C ILE A 32 17.37 -4.79 -8.07
N LEU A 33 17.08 -3.81 -7.20
CA LEU A 33 16.09 -2.78 -7.51
C LEU A 33 16.57 -1.79 -8.59
N ALA A 34 17.87 -1.64 -8.79
CA ALA A 34 18.43 -0.84 -9.87
C ALA A 34 18.08 -1.42 -11.25
N ASP A 35 18.23 -2.74 -11.42
CA ASP A 35 17.86 -3.47 -12.63
C ASP A 35 17.33 -4.88 -12.30
N PRO A 36 16.03 -5.02 -11.98
CA PRO A 36 15.47 -6.31 -11.58
C PRO A 36 15.41 -7.31 -12.73
N VAL A 37 15.37 -6.83 -13.98
CA VAL A 37 15.28 -7.68 -15.18
C VAL A 37 16.59 -8.44 -15.38
N ALA A 38 17.75 -7.85 -15.05
CA ALA A 38 19.05 -8.51 -15.10
C ALA A 38 19.15 -9.77 -14.21
N TYR A 39 18.29 -9.88 -13.20
CA TYR A 39 18.23 -11.00 -12.27
C TYR A 39 17.04 -11.95 -12.53
N ASN A 40 16.19 -11.66 -13.52
CA ASN A 40 14.98 -12.42 -13.77
C ASN A 40 15.27 -13.92 -14.04
N GLY A 41 14.57 -14.79 -13.30
CA GLY A 41 14.75 -16.24 -13.32
C GLY A 41 16.01 -16.75 -12.61
N ARG A 42 16.89 -15.89 -12.10
CA ARG A 42 18.17 -16.31 -11.49
C ARG A 42 18.02 -16.64 -10.01
N MET A 43 18.81 -17.60 -9.55
CA MET A 43 18.98 -17.85 -8.12
C MET A 43 19.86 -16.76 -7.51
N VAL A 44 19.33 -16.06 -6.51
CA VAL A 44 20.02 -14.99 -5.79
C VAL A 44 20.05 -15.25 -4.30
N LYS A 45 21.04 -14.69 -3.63
CA LYS A 45 21.17 -14.66 -2.17
C LYS A 45 21.23 -13.22 -1.71
N VAL A 46 20.24 -12.81 -0.93
CA VAL A 46 20.01 -11.41 -0.53
C VAL A 46 19.89 -11.34 0.97
N ARG A 47 20.58 -10.38 1.59
CA ARG A 47 20.44 -10.08 3.01
C ARG A 47 19.77 -8.73 3.21
N GLY A 48 18.86 -8.65 4.19
CA GLY A 48 18.12 -7.42 4.48
C GLY A 48 17.13 -7.59 5.62
N ARG A 49 16.49 -6.48 5.99
CA ARG A 49 15.43 -6.44 7.00
C ARG A 49 14.14 -6.95 6.37
N VAL A 50 13.50 -7.93 6.99
CA VAL A 50 12.24 -8.50 6.51
C VAL A 50 11.09 -7.84 7.26
N VAL A 51 10.09 -7.41 6.50
CA VAL A 51 8.87 -6.80 7.03
C VAL A 51 7.68 -7.64 6.61
N THR A 52 6.80 -7.91 7.57
CA THR A 52 5.53 -8.59 7.36
C THR A 52 4.39 -7.72 7.87
N GLY A 53 3.26 -7.75 7.18
CA GLY A 53 2.06 -7.02 7.51
C GLY A 53 0.89 -7.54 6.68
N PHE A 54 -0.28 -6.93 6.82
CA PHE A 54 -1.49 -7.37 6.10
C PHE A 54 -1.28 -7.43 4.57
N GLU A 55 -0.54 -6.46 4.01
CA GLU A 55 -0.30 -6.33 2.56
C GLU A 55 1.16 -6.50 2.16
N PHE A 56 2.06 -6.70 3.13
CA PHE A 56 3.49 -6.65 2.88
C PHE A 56 4.11 -7.93 3.39
N PHE A 57 4.84 -8.59 2.51
CA PHE A 57 5.84 -9.57 2.89
C PHE A 57 7.02 -9.26 2.00
N ASP A 58 8.01 -8.54 2.53
CA ASP A 58 9.11 -8.01 1.73
C ASP A 58 10.44 -7.96 2.49
N ILE A 59 11.52 -7.92 1.73
CA ILE A 59 12.88 -7.69 2.22
C ILE A 59 13.33 -6.29 1.78
N GLN A 60 13.75 -5.47 2.73
CA GLN A 60 14.05 -4.06 2.54
C GLN A 60 15.55 -3.82 2.45
N GLY A 61 15.92 -2.90 1.54
CA GLY A 61 17.26 -2.33 1.42
C GLY A 61 17.25 -0.91 1.96
N GLU A 62 18.28 -0.54 2.71
CA GLU A 62 18.43 0.84 3.18
C GLU A 62 19.03 1.71 2.06
N GLY A 63 18.44 2.88 1.84
CA GLY A 63 19.06 3.92 0.99
C GLY A 63 19.07 3.65 -0.51
N CYS A 64 18.21 2.78 -1.07
CA CYS A 64 18.25 2.48 -2.50
C CYS A 64 17.78 3.63 -3.42
N GLY A 65 17.29 4.74 -2.87
CA GLY A 65 16.83 5.90 -3.64
C GLY A 65 15.60 5.65 -4.51
N GLN A 66 14.87 4.54 -4.28
CA GLN A 66 13.68 4.17 -5.04
C GLN A 66 12.40 4.55 -4.27
N SER A 67 11.29 4.61 -5.00
CA SER A 67 9.95 4.82 -4.43
C SER A 67 9.52 3.68 -3.51
N ILE A 68 9.97 2.47 -3.81
CA ILE A 68 9.77 1.24 -3.04
C ILE A 68 11.16 0.61 -2.89
N ASN A 69 11.71 0.65 -1.68
CA ASN A 69 13.05 0.13 -1.37
C ASN A 69 13.00 -1.33 -0.89
N SER A 70 12.12 -2.14 -1.48
CA SER A 70 11.91 -3.52 -1.05
C SER A 70 11.56 -4.47 -2.19
N ILE A 71 11.91 -5.73 -2.01
CA ILE A 71 11.60 -6.86 -2.90
C ILE A 71 10.53 -7.68 -2.19
N THR A 72 9.39 -7.94 -2.84
CA THR A 72 8.35 -8.79 -2.21
C THR A 72 8.83 -10.23 -2.14
N LEU A 73 8.53 -10.90 -1.04
CA LEU A 73 8.84 -12.30 -0.80
C LEU A 73 7.63 -13.15 -1.12
N ALA A 74 7.87 -14.34 -1.66
CA ALA A 74 6.83 -15.31 -1.96
C ALA A 74 7.29 -16.73 -1.58
N TYR A 75 6.36 -17.55 -1.11
CA TYR A 75 6.61 -18.97 -0.95
C TYR A 75 6.47 -19.70 -2.30
N PRO A 76 7.25 -20.76 -2.57
CA PRO A 76 7.25 -21.43 -3.87
C PRO A 76 5.95 -22.16 -4.20
N ASP A 77 5.12 -22.44 -3.19
CA ASP A 77 3.81 -23.09 -3.29
C ASP A 77 2.64 -22.10 -3.40
N GLN A 78 2.91 -20.79 -3.43
CA GLN A 78 1.86 -19.79 -3.63
C GLN A 78 1.27 -19.89 -5.06
N PRO A 79 -0.05 -19.72 -5.22
CA PRO A 79 -0.65 -19.57 -6.54
C PRO A 79 -0.08 -18.36 -7.31
N GLY A 80 0.08 -18.47 -8.62
CA GLY A 80 0.57 -17.38 -9.48
C GLY A 80 2.10 -17.22 -9.51
N ILE A 81 2.85 -18.21 -9.03
CA ILE A 81 4.30 -18.29 -9.24
C ILE A 81 4.57 -19.03 -10.56
N GLU A 82 4.80 -18.28 -11.63
CA GLU A 82 5.13 -18.82 -12.96
C GLU A 82 6.50 -18.31 -13.46
N PRO A 83 7.36 -19.18 -14.03
CA PRO A 83 7.19 -20.63 -14.05
C PRO A 83 7.28 -21.22 -12.64
N ALA A 84 6.71 -22.42 -12.43
CA ALA A 84 6.87 -23.14 -11.17
C ALA A 84 8.37 -23.28 -10.81
N PRO A 85 8.77 -23.04 -9.56
CA PRO A 85 10.17 -23.16 -9.16
C PRO A 85 10.62 -24.63 -9.18
N SER A 86 11.83 -24.86 -9.70
CA SER A 86 12.44 -26.20 -9.76
C SER A 86 13.06 -26.64 -8.42
N PHE A 87 12.65 -26.03 -7.30
CA PHE A 87 13.17 -26.27 -5.97
C PHE A 87 12.04 -26.31 -4.95
N THR A 88 12.31 -26.93 -3.81
CA THR A 88 11.44 -26.94 -2.63
C THR A 88 11.94 -25.96 -1.58
N LEU A 89 11.01 -25.41 -0.79
CA LEU A 89 11.35 -24.59 0.37
C LEU A 89 12.04 -25.42 1.46
N SER A 90 13.24 -25.02 1.89
CA SER A 90 13.91 -25.60 3.06
C SER A 90 13.22 -25.14 4.34
N ARG A 91 12.50 -26.05 5.00
CA ARG A 91 11.80 -25.81 6.28
C ARG A 91 12.62 -26.27 7.49
N ASP A 92 13.91 -25.93 7.48
CA ASP A 92 14.86 -26.25 8.55
C ASP A 92 14.65 -25.40 9.83
N SER A 93 15.58 -25.50 10.79
CA SER A 93 15.52 -24.75 12.04
C SER A 93 15.67 -23.24 11.87
N GLU A 94 16.42 -22.77 10.86
CA GLU A 94 16.54 -21.33 10.58
C GLU A 94 15.23 -20.79 10.02
N PHE A 95 14.61 -21.52 9.10
CA PHE A 95 13.30 -21.15 8.56
C PHE A 95 12.21 -21.12 9.65
N LYS A 96 12.17 -22.12 10.53
CA LYS A 96 11.23 -22.12 11.68
C LYS A 96 11.48 -20.94 12.63
N ARG A 97 12.75 -20.57 12.85
CA ARG A 97 13.12 -19.41 13.66
C ARG A 97 12.66 -18.10 13.00
N PHE A 98 12.82 -18.00 11.68
CA PHE A 98 12.35 -16.87 10.87
C PHE A 98 10.84 -16.67 10.97
N GLU A 99 10.03 -17.72 10.71
CA GLU A 99 8.57 -17.63 10.81
C GLU A 99 8.11 -17.24 12.22
N ARG A 100 8.71 -17.83 13.26
CA ARG A 100 8.38 -17.51 14.65
C ARG A 100 8.59 -16.03 14.96
N TYR A 101 9.74 -15.45 14.56
CA TYR A 101 10.01 -14.04 14.85
C TYR A 101 9.12 -13.08 14.07
N LEU A 102 8.71 -13.44 12.85
CA LEU A 102 7.75 -12.66 12.06
C LEU A 102 6.32 -12.74 12.61
N ALA A 103 5.96 -13.86 13.24
CA ALA A 103 4.61 -14.07 13.78
C ALA A 103 4.40 -13.48 15.18
N GLU A 104 5.48 -13.26 15.96
CA GLU A 104 5.36 -12.86 17.35
C GLU A 104 4.95 -11.37 17.47
N LYS A 105 3.78 -11.15 18.06
CA LYS A 105 3.21 -9.82 18.30
C LYS A 105 3.17 -9.47 19.78
N VAL A 106 3.15 -8.17 20.07
CA VAL A 106 2.91 -7.61 21.40
C VAL A 106 1.73 -6.65 21.37
N SER A 107 0.88 -6.67 22.39
CA SER A 107 -0.21 -5.71 22.51
C SER A 107 0.33 -4.33 22.91
N ALA A 108 -0.13 -3.27 22.25
CA ALA A 108 0.20 -1.91 22.64
C ALA A 108 -0.25 -1.63 24.08
N LYS A 109 0.64 -1.06 24.90
CA LYS A 109 0.32 -0.64 26.27
C LYS A 109 -0.51 0.66 26.23
N GLY A 110 -1.77 0.62 26.66
CA GLY A 110 -2.60 1.83 26.79
C GLY A 110 -4.09 1.56 26.95
N LYS A 111 -4.85 2.56 27.41
CA LYS A 111 -6.33 2.50 27.62
C LYS A 111 -7.14 2.61 26.32
N SER A 112 -6.51 2.59 25.14
CA SER A 112 -7.24 2.67 23.87
C SER A 112 -8.00 1.38 23.63
N ARG A 113 -9.28 1.50 23.24
CA ARG A 113 -10.14 0.34 22.91
C ARG A 113 -9.68 -0.41 21.65
N SER A 114 -8.77 0.17 20.88
CA SER A 114 -8.11 -0.49 19.76
C SER A 114 -6.94 -1.33 20.26
N ARG A 115 -7.13 -2.65 20.34
CA ARG A 115 -6.05 -3.63 20.57
C ARG A 115 -5.22 -3.76 19.29
N PHE A 116 -4.42 -2.74 18.98
CA PHE A 116 -3.43 -2.88 17.91
C PHE A 116 -2.28 -3.75 18.42
N GLU A 117 -1.99 -4.81 17.68
CA GLU A 117 -0.85 -5.68 17.88
C GLU A 117 0.34 -5.13 17.07
N CYS A 118 1.48 -4.92 17.73
CA CYS A 118 2.73 -4.54 17.07
C CYS A 118 3.61 -5.78 16.85
N ASP A 119 4.52 -5.71 15.88
CA ASP A 119 5.62 -6.67 15.79
C ASP A 119 6.47 -6.62 17.05
N ARG A 120 6.80 -7.79 17.61
CA ARG A 120 7.75 -7.87 18.72
C ARG A 120 9.19 -7.67 18.25
N TYR A 121 9.52 -8.17 17.07
CA TYR A 121 10.89 -8.18 16.57
C TYR A 121 11.03 -7.46 15.23
N GLU A 122 12.14 -6.75 15.10
CA GLU A 122 12.71 -6.41 13.81
C GLU A 122 13.58 -7.59 13.34
N VAL A 123 13.24 -8.19 12.19
CA VAL A 123 13.89 -9.39 11.69
C VAL A 123 14.83 -9.06 10.53
N THR A 124 16.07 -9.52 10.60
CA THR A 124 17.03 -9.50 9.49
C THR A 124 17.38 -10.93 9.11
N ALA A 125 17.33 -11.26 7.82
CA ALA A 125 17.65 -12.60 7.35
C ALA A 125 18.41 -12.56 6.02
N THR A 126 19.13 -13.64 5.72
CA THR A 126 19.68 -13.93 4.40
C THR A 126 18.76 -14.92 3.70
N ILE A 127 18.17 -14.53 2.59
CA ILE A 127 17.20 -15.30 1.82
C ILE A 127 17.87 -15.72 0.52
N THR A 128 17.84 -17.02 0.23
CA THR A 128 18.20 -17.57 -1.08
C THR A 128 16.93 -17.98 -1.80
N GLY A 129 16.82 -17.62 -3.07
CA GLY A 129 15.61 -17.89 -3.85
C GLY A 129 15.75 -17.49 -5.31
N ARG A 130 14.73 -17.76 -6.11
CA ARG A 130 14.66 -17.27 -7.49
C ARG A 130 14.10 -15.86 -7.51
N LEU A 131 14.78 -14.96 -8.21
CA LEU A 131 14.25 -13.63 -8.45
C LEU A 131 13.41 -13.60 -9.73
N ASP A 132 12.19 -13.09 -9.64
CA ASP A 132 11.37 -12.70 -10.77
C ASP A 132 11.38 -11.17 -10.86
N GLY A 133 11.70 -10.60 -12.03
CA GLY A 133 11.93 -9.16 -12.20
C GLY A 133 11.20 -8.59 -13.42
N VAL A 134 10.63 -7.40 -13.27
CA VAL A 134 9.96 -6.65 -14.33
C VAL A 134 10.49 -5.22 -14.43
N GLU A 135 10.43 -4.65 -15.63
CA GLU A 135 10.91 -3.29 -15.87
C GLU A 135 10.04 -2.26 -15.12
N ARG A 136 8.72 -2.40 -15.20
CA ARG A 136 7.72 -1.50 -14.58
C ARG A 136 6.75 -2.28 -13.71
N ALA A 137 6.28 -1.63 -12.65
CA ALA A 137 5.30 -2.19 -11.71
C ALA A 137 4.13 -1.22 -11.49
N GLY A 138 2.99 -1.76 -11.10
CA GLY A 138 1.72 -1.07 -10.89
C GLY A 138 0.89 -0.93 -12.17
N ILE A 139 0.00 0.06 -12.15
CA ILE A 139 -0.86 0.43 -13.27
C ILE A 139 0.00 1.13 -14.34
N ILE A 140 0.03 0.56 -15.55
CA ILE A 140 0.68 1.12 -16.72
C ILE A 140 -0.38 1.82 -17.55
N ARG A 141 -0.16 3.11 -17.81
CA ARG A 141 -1.01 3.95 -18.66
C ARG A 141 -0.27 4.29 -19.95
N ASP A 142 -0.99 4.41 -21.05
CA ASP A 142 -0.48 4.97 -22.29
C ASP A 142 -0.43 6.51 -22.23
N ASP A 143 0.02 7.14 -23.31
CA ASP A 143 0.15 8.60 -23.42
C ASP A 143 -1.19 9.33 -23.36
N SER A 144 -2.32 8.63 -23.53
CA SER A 144 -3.66 9.19 -23.34
C SER A 144 -4.15 9.12 -21.89
N GLY A 145 -3.35 8.53 -21.00
CA GLY A 145 -3.71 8.27 -19.60
C GLY A 145 -4.59 7.02 -19.43
N LYS A 146 -4.89 6.26 -20.48
CA LYS A 146 -5.70 5.04 -20.40
C LYS A 146 -4.87 3.91 -19.79
N VAL A 147 -5.47 3.14 -18.87
CA VAL A 147 -4.83 1.92 -18.33
C VAL A 147 -4.70 0.87 -19.43
N VAL A 148 -3.47 0.48 -19.74
CA VAL A 148 -3.16 -0.51 -20.79
C VAL A 148 -2.61 -1.82 -20.23
N ALA A 149 -2.05 -1.81 -19.02
CA ALA A 149 -1.60 -3.01 -18.35
C ALA A 149 -1.53 -2.82 -16.84
N VAL A 150 -1.49 -3.94 -16.12
CA VAL A 150 -1.08 -4.01 -14.72
C VAL A 150 0.05 -5.03 -14.66
N GLN A 151 1.21 -4.62 -14.17
CA GLN A 151 2.41 -5.46 -14.13
C GLN A 151 3.08 -5.34 -12.77
N GLY A 152 3.86 -6.35 -12.38
CA GLY A 152 4.61 -6.38 -11.13
C GLY A 152 4.18 -7.52 -10.24
N PHE A 153 4.56 -7.43 -8.97
CA PHE A 153 4.35 -8.49 -7.99
C PHE A 153 3.83 -7.93 -6.67
N GLY A 154 3.44 -8.83 -5.77
CA GLY A 154 2.96 -8.50 -4.44
C GLY A 154 1.63 -7.75 -4.45
N HIS A 155 1.30 -7.11 -3.33
CA HIS A 155 0.04 -6.40 -3.20
C HIS A 155 -0.12 -5.33 -4.29
N ALA A 156 -1.23 -5.45 -5.02
CA ALA A 156 -1.59 -4.61 -6.16
C ALA A 156 -0.49 -4.44 -7.24
N ASN A 157 0.35 -5.46 -7.41
CA ASN A 157 1.43 -5.50 -8.41
C ASN A 157 2.45 -4.35 -8.27
N ARG A 158 2.64 -3.81 -7.07
CA ARG A 158 3.50 -2.61 -6.89
C ARG A 158 5.00 -2.89 -6.94
N TYR A 159 5.42 -4.14 -6.78
CA TYR A 159 6.84 -4.51 -6.69
C TYR A 159 7.40 -4.85 -8.07
N ARG A 160 8.56 -4.26 -8.42
CA ARG A 160 9.29 -4.59 -9.66
C ARG A 160 10.05 -5.91 -9.57
N ALA A 161 10.21 -6.45 -8.37
CA ALA A 161 10.89 -7.71 -8.13
C ALA A 161 10.18 -8.52 -7.05
N ARG A 162 10.15 -9.84 -7.25
CA ARG A 162 9.70 -10.85 -6.28
C ARG A 162 10.83 -11.86 -6.06
N LEU A 163 11.10 -12.21 -4.81
CA LEU A 163 12.02 -13.29 -4.45
C LEU A 163 11.22 -14.50 -3.96
N VAL A 164 11.19 -15.56 -4.77
CA VAL A 164 10.56 -16.83 -4.43
C VAL A 164 11.52 -17.63 -3.56
N ILE A 165 11.17 -17.81 -2.28
CA ILE A 165 12.07 -18.30 -1.24
C ILE A 165 12.39 -19.77 -1.45
N GLN A 166 13.68 -20.10 -1.55
CA GLN A 166 14.17 -21.48 -1.45
C GLN A 166 14.64 -21.79 -0.02
N SER A 167 15.39 -20.89 0.60
CA SER A 167 15.91 -21.10 1.95
C SER A 167 16.18 -19.79 2.68
N VAL A 168 16.23 -19.88 4.00
CA VAL A 168 16.50 -18.76 4.90
C VAL A 168 17.66 -19.14 5.82
N SER A 169 18.56 -18.19 6.07
CA SER A 169 19.71 -18.39 6.95
C SER A 169 20.12 -17.08 7.64
N GLY A 170 20.93 -17.19 8.69
CA GLY A 170 21.49 -16.01 9.35
C GLY A 170 20.42 -15.10 9.93
N VAL A 171 19.36 -15.71 10.47
CA VAL A 171 18.18 -15.02 11.02
C VAL A 171 18.55 -14.37 12.33
N VAL A 172 18.46 -13.04 12.38
CA VAL A 172 18.68 -12.20 13.56
C VAL A 172 17.39 -11.45 13.87
N ALA A 173 17.02 -11.39 15.14
CA ALA A 173 15.85 -10.65 15.61
C ALA A 173 16.26 -9.67 16.70
N LYS A 174 15.85 -8.42 16.55
CA LYS A 174 16.03 -7.35 17.54
C LYS A 174 14.67 -7.07 18.18
N ASP A 175 14.57 -7.22 19.50
CA ASP A 175 13.34 -6.92 20.23
C ASP A 175 13.06 -5.41 20.15
N ILE A 176 11.90 -5.07 19.62
CA ILE A 176 11.38 -3.70 19.45
C ILE A 176 10.09 -3.48 20.24
N SER A 177 9.72 -4.40 21.14
CA SER A 177 8.49 -4.31 21.93
C SER A 177 8.41 -3.02 22.78
N GLY A 178 9.54 -2.44 23.15
CA GLY A 178 9.61 -1.15 23.85
C GLY A 178 9.16 0.06 23.01
N ALA A 179 9.13 -0.06 21.69
CA ALA A 179 8.63 0.96 20.76
C ALA A 179 7.12 0.80 20.45
N CYS A 180 6.46 -0.23 20.98
CA CYS A 180 5.03 -0.46 20.79
C CYS A 180 4.20 0.45 21.70
N GLY A 181 3.92 1.65 21.21
CA GLY A 181 3.07 2.66 21.81
C GLY A 181 2.74 3.75 20.77
N PRO A 182 1.78 4.65 21.04
CA PRO A 182 1.56 5.79 20.16
C PRO A 182 2.87 6.56 20.04
N ALA A 183 3.45 6.63 18.84
CA ALA A 183 4.56 7.51 18.58
C ALA A 183 4.10 8.92 19.00
N ALA A 184 4.79 9.51 19.98
CA ALA A 184 4.62 10.91 20.27
C ALA A 184 5.05 11.67 19.01
N HIS A 185 4.08 12.09 18.21
CA HIS A 185 4.28 13.12 17.19
C HIS A 185 4.73 14.38 17.94
N ASN A 186 6.04 14.51 18.12
CA ASN A 186 6.66 15.76 18.52
C ASN A 186 6.73 16.65 17.28
N ASP A 187 5.59 17.17 16.85
CA ASP A 187 5.52 18.25 15.88
C ASP A 187 5.82 19.57 16.62
N ALA A 188 7.07 19.70 17.06
CA ALA A 188 7.60 20.99 17.47
C ALA A 188 8.12 21.71 16.22
N ASN A 189 7.60 22.92 16.03
CA ASN A 189 8.19 24.03 15.28
C ASN A 189 7.79 24.18 13.80
N SER A 190 6.63 24.78 13.56
CA SER A 190 6.47 25.73 12.43
C SER A 190 5.50 26.85 12.79
N SER A 191 6.01 27.87 13.51
CA SER A 191 5.35 29.16 13.64
C SER A 191 5.42 29.93 12.32
N GLY A 192 4.64 29.49 11.33
CA GLY A 192 4.38 30.21 10.09
C GLY A 192 3.22 31.18 10.28
N ARG A 193 3.50 32.47 10.06
CA ARG A 193 2.57 33.60 10.17
C ARG A 193 1.34 33.36 9.28
N VAL A 194 0.16 33.20 9.89
CA VAL A 194 -1.12 32.99 9.21
C VAL A 194 -1.55 34.29 8.50
N LEU A 195 -1.40 34.33 7.19
CA LEU A 195 -2.16 35.25 6.33
C LEU A 195 -3.44 34.52 5.91
N SER A 196 -4.46 34.60 6.75
CA SER A 196 -5.82 34.18 6.42
C SER A 196 -6.49 35.29 5.60
N THR A 197 -6.33 35.26 4.29
CA THR A 197 -7.34 35.88 3.42
C THR A 197 -8.56 34.96 3.42
N ALA A 198 -9.60 35.36 4.16
CA ALA A 198 -10.89 34.68 4.21
C ALA A 198 -11.56 34.74 2.82
N THR A 199 -11.12 33.88 1.92
CA THR A 199 -11.76 33.70 0.61
C THR A 199 -12.95 32.79 0.82
N ASN A 200 -14.13 33.25 0.41
CA ASN A 200 -15.34 32.42 0.45
C ASN A 200 -15.10 31.12 -0.34
N PRO A 201 -15.45 29.94 0.20
CA PRO A 201 -15.27 28.69 -0.51
C PRO A 201 -16.01 28.68 -1.85
N VAL A 202 -15.35 28.20 -2.90
CA VAL A 202 -15.96 28.01 -4.22
C VAL A 202 -17.04 26.92 -4.13
N GLN A 203 -18.27 27.23 -4.52
CA GLN A 203 -19.33 26.21 -4.63
C GLN A 203 -19.06 25.36 -5.87
N THR A 204 -19.07 24.05 -5.72
CA THR A 204 -18.75 23.09 -6.79
C THR A 204 -19.34 21.72 -6.48
N SER A 205 -19.26 20.81 -7.44
CA SER A 205 -19.56 19.38 -7.31
C SER A 205 -18.29 18.51 -7.40
N VAL A 206 -18.41 17.23 -7.04
CA VAL A 206 -17.32 16.25 -7.23
C VAL A 206 -17.03 16.05 -8.73
N CYS A 207 -18.07 16.03 -9.55
CA CYS A 207 -17.95 15.89 -11.00
C CYS A 207 -17.23 17.06 -11.69
N GLU A 208 -17.46 18.29 -11.25
CA GLU A 208 -16.75 19.46 -11.80
C GLU A 208 -15.27 19.45 -11.46
N ILE A 209 -14.93 19.06 -10.22
CA ILE A 209 -13.55 18.93 -9.79
C ILE A 209 -12.85 17.84 -10.59
N THR A 210 -13.43 16.65 -10.71
CA THR A 210 -12.79 15.52 -11.40
C THR A 210 -12.63 15.76 -12.89
N ARG A 211 -13.48 16.57 -13.52
CA ARG A 211 -13.30 16.99 -14.92
C ARG A 211 -12.14 17.96 -15.12
N SER A 212 -11.79 18.76 -14.10
CA SER A 212 -10.76 19.80 -14.21
C SER A 212 -10.06 20.06 -12.87
N PRO A 213 -9.34 19.07 -12.31
CA PRO A 213 -8.87 19.14 -10.93
C PRO A 213 -7.84 20.26 -10.73
N ALA A 214 -7.01 20.53 -11.75
CA ALA A 214 -6.04 21.63 -11.73
C ALA A 214 -6.69 23.00 -11.50
N SER A 215 -7.94 23.21 -11.96
CA SER A 215 -8.63 24.50 -11.80
C SER A 215 -9.08 24.78 -10.35
N PHE A 216 -9.11 23.74 -9.51
CA PHE A 216 -9.46 23.82 -8.08
C PHE A 216 -8.23 23.72 -7.17
N ASP A 217 -7.04 23.55 -7.73
CA ASP A 217 -5.84 23.29 -6.96
C ASP A 217 -5.51 24.41 -5.97
N GLY A 218 -5.32 24.03 -4.71
CA GLY A 218 -5.10 24.93 -3.58
C GLY A 218 -6.31 25.73 -3.12
N LYS A 219 -7.47 25.64 -3.78
CA LYS A 219 -8.65 26.44 -3.46
C LYS A 219 -9.46 25.82 -2.34
N MET A 220 -10.05 26.68 -1.51
CA MET A 220 -11.12 26.28 -0.60
C MET A 220 -12.40 26.08 -1.41
N VAL A 221 -13.03 24.92 -1.26
CA VAL A 221 -14.31 24.60 -1.91
C VAL A 221 -15.35 24.20 -0.89
N ARG A 222 -16.63 24.33 -1.28
CA ARG A 222 -17.78 23.76 -0.59
C ARG A 222 -18.57 22.91 -1.58
N LEU A 223 -18.82 21.66 -1.23
CA LEU A 223 -19.51 20.68 -2.07
C LEU A 223 -20.36 19.74 -1.22
N ARG A 224 -21.36 19.11 -1.83
CA ARG A 224 -22.12 18.01 -1.20
C ARG A 224 -21.62 16.68 -1.76
N ALA A 225 -21.26 15.76 -0.88
CA ALA A 225 -20.61 14.51 -1.23
C ALA A 225 -21.08 13.34 -0.38
N THR A 226 -21.10 12.15 -0.97
CA THR A 226 -21.25 10.88 -0.26
C THR A 226 -19.86 10.29 -0.02
N VAL A 227 -19.61 9.81 1.20
CA VAL A 227 -18.34 9.15 1.54
C VAL A 227 -18.36 7.72 1.01
N ALA A 228 -17.36 7.40 0.19
CA ALA A 228 -17.00 6.03 -0.13
C ALA A 228 -15.91 5.59 0.86
N SER A 229 -16.27 4.71 1.79
CA SER A 229 -15.37 4.18 2.82
C SER A 229 -15.34 2.65 2.74
N GLY A 230 -14.14 2.09 2.76
CA GLY A 230 -13.95 0.64 2.80
C GLY A 230 -12.48 0.27 2.95
N PHE A 231 -12.18 -1.00 2.66
CA PHE A 231 -10.79 -1.44 2.62
C PHE A 231 -10.03 -0.63 1.58
N GLU A 232 -8.99 0.06 2.04
CA GLU A 232 -8.11 0.92 1.25
C GLU A 232 -8.72 2.17 0.61
N VAL A 233 -10.02 2.39 0.75
CA VAL A 233 -10.74 3.51 0.14
C VAL A 233 -11.30 4.41 1.23
N PHE A 234 -10.91 5.68 1.20
CA PHE A 234 -11.57 6.73 1.96
C PHE A 234 -11.65 7.99 1.11
N ALA A 235 -12.70 8.03 0.31
CA ALA A 235 -12.90 8.99 -0.76
C ALA A 235 -14.31 9.58 -0.71
N ILE A 236 -14.56 10.56 -1.57
CA ILE A 236 -15.88 11.13 -1.79
C ILE A 236 -16.32 10.94 -3.23
N ARG A 237 -17.61 10.70 -3.40
CA ARG A 237 -18.29 10.60 -4.70
C ARG A 237 -19.42 11.62 -4.78
N ASP A 238 -19.81 11.94 -6.00
CA ASP A 238 -20.97 12.80 -6.22
C ASP A 238 -22.26 12.06 -5.81
N PRO A 239 -23.12 12.65 -4.97
CA PRO A 239 -24.36 12.00 -4.53
C PRO A 239 -25.40 11.89 -5.65
N SER A 240 -25.25 12.68 -6.72
CA SER A 240 -26.22 12.76 -7.82
C SER A 240 -25.74 12.10 -9.10
N ASN A 241 -24.46 11.71 -9.18
CA ASN A 241 -23.87 11.14 -10.38
C ASN A 241 -22.72 10.19 -10.06
N GLU A 242 -22.99 8.89 -10.13
CA GLU A 242 -22.00 7.84 -9.85
C GLU A 242 -20.96 7.64 -10.96
N LYS A 243 -21.08 8.34 -12.10
CA LYS A 243 -20.18 8.16 -13.26
C LYS A 243 -18.90 8.98 -13.19
N CYS A 244 -18.78 9.89 -12.22
CA CYS A 244 -17.59 10.70 -12.04
C CYS A 244 -16.58 9.97 -11.16
N ASP A 245 -15.30 10.29 -11.34
CA ASP A 245 -14.24 9.72 -10.51
C ASP A 245 -14.38 10.13 -9.04
N LEU A 246 -13.60 9.47 -8.18
CA LEU A 246 -13.56 9.71 -6.75
C LEU A 246 -12.49 10.74 -6.39
N ILE A 247 -12.72 11.50 -5.32
CA ILE A 247 -11.71 12.40 -4.74
C ILE A 247 -11.29 11.83 -3.39
N TRP A 248 -9.99 11.73 -3.13
CA TRP A 248 -9.49 11.24 -1.85
C TRP A 248 -9.89 12.16 -0.70
N LEU A 249 -10.35 11.63 0.44
CA LEU A 249 -10.74 12.43 1.60
C LEU A 249 -9.64 12.35 2.67
N THR A 250 -9.17 13.50 3.14
CA THR A 250 -8.13 13.58 4.19
C THR A 250 -8.56 14.53 5.29
N TYR A 251 -8.29 14.19 6.55
CA TYR A 251 -8.50 15.12 7.67
C TYR A 251 -7.18 15.80 7.99
N ALA A 252 -7.23 17.10 8.26
CA ALA A 252 -6.02 17.87 8.54
C ALA A 252 -5.25 17.40 9.80
N ASP A 253 -5.94 16.84 10.79
CA ASP A 253 -5.37 16.44 12.09
C ASP A 253 -5.14 14.92 12.23
N GLY A 254 -5.05 14.18 11.12
CA GLY A 254 -4.85 12.72 11.13
C GLY A 254 -6.16 11.93 11.16
N GLY A 255 -6.82 11.88 9.99
CA GLY A 255 -8.09 11.17 9.79
C GLY A 255 -8.00 9.65 9.86
N PRO A 256 -9.11 8.92 9.58
CA PRO A 256 -9.08 7.47 9.54
C PRO A 256 -7.98 7.01 8.58
N VAL A 257 -7.10 6.14 9.09
CA VAL A 257 -5.88 5.68 8.43
C VAL A 257 -6.25 4.64 7.37
N ALA A 258 -6.96 5.07 6.34
CA ALA A 258 -7.09 4.27 5.14
C ALA A 258 -5.92 4.64 4.23
N SER A 259 -4.95 3.74 4.10
CA SER A 259 -3.97 3.71 3.01
C SER A 259 -2.81 4.70 3.01
N LEU A 260 -1.63 4.13 2.79
CA LEU A 260 -0.38 4.84 2.55
C LEU A 260 -0.30 5.32 1.09
N SER A 261 -0.21 6.63 0.86
CA SER A 261 0.25 7.18 -0.43
C SER A 261 1.72 6.77 -0.67
N LEU A 262 2.16 6.44 -1.89
CA LEU A 262 3.55 5.97 -2.14
C LEU A 262 4.52 7.15 -2.29
N GLY A 263 5.64 7.12 -1.55
CA GLY A 263 6.55 8.25 -1.34
C GLY A 263 7.00 9.02 -2.59
N ALA A 264 7.50 8.35 -3.64
CA ALA A 264 8.00 9.07 -4.82
C ALA A 264 6.90 9.67 -5.71
N ARG A 265 5.65 9.24 -5.54
CA ARG A 265 4.49 9.75 -6.30
C ARG A 265 3.59 10.63 -5.44
N ARG A 266 3.91 10.83 -4.16
CA ARG A 266 3.29 11.85 -3.32
C ARG A 266 3.69 13.22 -3.88
N PRO A 267 2.73 14.10 -4.16
CA PRO A 267 3.06 15.43 -4.63
C PRO A 267 3.69 16.22 -3.47
N ASN A 268 4.89 16.75 -3.68
CA ASN A 268 5.56 17.63 -2.71
C ASN A 268 4.92 19.02 -2.76
N LEU A 269 3.76 19.14 -2.13
CA LEU A 269 2.98 20.37 -2.11
C LEU A 269 3.14 21.04 -0.75
N GLN A 270 3.91 22.13 -0.70
CA GLN A 270 3.83 23.04 0.44
C GLN A 270 2.51 23.82 0.35
N ARG A 271 1.54 23.43 1.19
CA ARG A 271 0.23 24.08 1.26
C ARG A 271 0.03 24.69 2.64
N LEU A 272 -0.73 25.78 2.70
CA LEU A 272 -1.15 26.37 3.97
C LEU A 272 -1.97 25.35 4.77
N PRO A 273 -1.69 25.16 6.08
CA PRO A 273 -2.46 24.23 6.91
C PRO A 273 -3.96 24.55 6.87
N VAL A 274 -4.78 23.50 6.74
CA VAL A 274 -6.23 23.59 6.97
C VAL A 274 -6.47 23.23 8.42
N LYS A 275 -7.32 23.98 9.13
CA LYS A 275 -7.73 23.62 10.48
C LYS A 275 -9.06 22.88 10.44
N LEU A 276 -9.12 21.68 11.00
CA LEU A 276 -10.37 20.94 11.11
C LEU A 276 -11.24 21.53 12.23
N ARG A 277 -12.49 21.87 11.91
CA ARG A 277 -13.46 22.37 12.87
C ARG A 277 -14.07 21.21 13.65
N ASN A 278 -13.57 21.00 14.86
CA ASN A 278 -14.05 19.96 15.77
C ASN A 278 -15.34 20.39 16.49
N ASP A 279 -16.48 20.27 15.81
CA ASP A 279 -17.80 20.62 16.31
C ASP A 279 -18.75 19.41 16.43
N ARG A 280 -20.02 19.67 16.72
CA ARG A 280 -21.06 18.63 16.84
C ARG A 280 -21.32 17.92 15.50
N GLU A 281 -21.23 18.62 14.38
CA GLU A 281 -21.48 18.05 13.05
C GLU A 281 -20.35 17.10 12.66
N LEU A 282 -19.09 17.47 12.93
CA LEU A 282 -17.96 16.57 12.71
C LEU A 282 -18.08 15.30 13.56
N LYS A 283 -18.43 15.42 14.85
CA LYS A 283 -18.62 14.26 15.73
C LYS A 283 -19.74 13.35 15.25
N ARG A 284 -20.84 13.92 14.74
CA ARG A 284 -21.94 13.16 14.16
C ARG A 284 -21.51 12.44 12.88
N PHE A 285 -20.79 13.13 11.99
CA PHE A 285 -20.23 12.57 10.76
C PHE A 285 -19.32 11.37 11.05
N GLN A 286 -18.35 11.53 11.96
CA GLN A 286 -17.44 10.45 12.38
C GLN A 286 -18.20 9.27 12.99
N LYS A 287 -19.13 9.53 13.92
CA LYS A 287 -19.95 8.47 14.54
C LYS A 287 -20.72 7.63 13.51
N LEU A 288 -21.20 8.25 12.43
CA LEU A 288 -21.92 7.54 11.38
C LEU A 288 -20.97 6.73 10.48
N LEU A 289 -19.79 7.26 10.17
CA LEU A 289 -18.75 6.54 9.41
C LEU A 289 -18.17 5.34 10.19
N ASP A 290 -18.04 5.47 11.51
CA ASP A 290 -17.51 4.41 12.40
C ASP A 290 -18.56 3.33 12.74
N ALA A 291 -19.82 3.51 12.30
CA ALA A 291 -20.88 2.54 12.60
C ALA A 291 -20.81 1.36 11.64
N GLU A 292 -20.76 0.16 12.20
CA GLU A 292 -20.59 -1.08 11.45
C GLU A 292 -21.74 -2.08 11.72
N MET A 293 -21.87 -3.05 10.83
CA MET A 293 -22.63 -4.28 11.01
C MET A 293 -21.73 -5.36 11.62
N TYR A 294 -22.24 -6.04 12.65
CA TYR A 294 -21.46 -6.99 13.43
C TYR A 294 -21.80 -8.44 13.03
N PRO A 295 -20.83 -9.28 12.63
CA PRO A 295 -21.09 -10.68 12.37
C PRO A 295 -21.56 -11.38 13.65
N ARG A 296 -22.54 -12.27 13.52
CA ARG A 296 -23.13 -13.07 14.62
C ARG A 296 -22.38 -14.38 14.86
N SER A 297 -21.41 -14.73 14.03
CA SER A 297 -20.58 -15.91 14.15
C SER A 297 -19.10 -15.52 14.03
N ARG A 298 -18.20 -16.26 14.71
CA ARG A 298 -16.74 -16.05 14.64
C ARG A 298 -16.15 -16.44 13.28
N GLY A 299 -16.89 -17.18 12.46
CA GLY A 299 -16.43 -17.63 11.14
C GLY A 299 -16.59 -16.59 10.03
N HIS A 300 -17.38 -15.53 10.25
CA HIS A 300 -17.55 -14.46 9.26
C HIS A 300 -16.59 -13.31 9.57
N ILE A 301 -15.60 -13.13 8.70
CA ILE A 301 -14.77 -11.92 8.69
C ILE A 301 -15.57 -10.85 7.93
N CYS A 302 -15.79 -9.71 8.59
CA CYS A 302 -16.50 -8.57 8.01
C CYS A 302 -15.48 -7.48 7.69
N ILE A 303 -15.16 -7.28 6.42
CA ILE A 303 -14.27 -6.20 5.98
C ILE A 303 -15.16 -5.10 5.41
N ALA A 304 -15.01 -3.87 5.91
CA ALA A 304 -15.77 -2.69 5.46
C ALA A 304 -17.29 -2.83 5.60
N CYS A 305 -17.77 -3.45 6.67
CA CYS A 305 -19.19 -3.66 6.92
C CYS A 305 -19.87 -2.42 7.48
N THR A 306 -19.86 -1.35 6.70
CA THR A 306 -20.45 -0.07 7.06
C THR A 306 -21.95 -0.20 7.23
N ARG A 307 -22.47 0.39 8.32
CA ARG A 307 -23.90 0.44 8.57
C ARG A 307 -24.57 1.58 7.83
N TYR A 308 -23.88 2.71 7.68
CA TYR A 308 -24.47 3.89 7.06
C TYR A 308 -23.71 4.32 5.81
N GLU A 309 -24.46 4.66 4.77
CA GLU A 309 -23.96 5.52 3.72
C GLU A 309 -24.09 6.98 4.17
N VAL A 310 -22.96 7.69 4.27
CA VAL A 310 -22.92 9.03 4.86
C VAL A 310 -22.75 10.09 3.77
N THR A 311 -23.67 11.04 3.72
CA THR A 311 -23.63 12.21 2.83
C THR A 311 -23.53 13.50 3.65
N ALA A 312 -22.65 14.42 3.28
CA ALA A 312 -22.49 15.69 3.97
C ALA A 312 -22.14 16.83 3.01
N THR A 313 -22.46 18.05 3.43
CA THR A 313 -21.88 19.25 2.82
C THR A 313 -20.51 19.49 3.44
N MET A 314 -19.45 19.34 2.65
CA MET A 314 -18.06 19.42 3.07
C MET A 314 -17.45 20.74 2.62
N THR A 315 -16.62 21.33 3.48
CA THR A 315 -15.77 22.47 3.13
C THR A 315 -14.33 22.11 3.42
N GLY A 316 -13.44 22.35 2.47
CA GLY A 316 -12.03 21.96 2.57
C GLY A 316 -11.20 22.49 1.41
N ARG A 317 -9.89 22.27 1.47
CA ARG A 317 -8.97 22.63 0.40
C ARG A 317 -8.84 21.49 -0.59
N LEU A 318 -8.95 21.78 -1.89
CA LEU A 318 -8.61 20.82 -2.93
C LEU A 318 -7.12 20.89 -3.22
N ASP A 319 -6.47 19.73 -3.24
CA ASP A 319 -5.12 19.60 -3.77
C ASP A 319 -5.17 18.68 -4.99
N TYR A 320 -4.55 19.12 -6.08
CA TYR A 320 -4.34 18.33 -7.29
C TYR A 320 -2.91 17.80 -7.31
N ALA A 321 -2.75 16.51 -7.58
CA ALA A 321 -1.45 15.86 -7.56
C ALA A 321 -0.61 16.22 -8.79
N GLY A 322 -1.21 16.61 -9.91
CA GLY A 322 -0.50 16.69 -11.18
C GLY A 322 -0.39 15.33 -11.87
N GLU A 323 -0.04 15.36 -13.15
CA GLU A 323 0.02 14.19 -14.01
C GLU A 323 0.99 13.12 -13.47
N GLY A 324 0.58 11.85 -13.52
CA GLY A 324 1.38 10.70 -13.06
C GLY A 324 1.58 10.60 -11.54
N ARG A 325 0.99 11.51 -10.75
CA ARG A 325 1.02 11.53 -9.28
C ARG A 325 -0.39 11.35 -8.73
N GLY A 326 -0.51 11.15 -7.42
CA GLY A 326 -1.82 11.01 -6.79
C GLY A 326 -1.78 10.96 -5.27
N PHE A 327 -2.96 10.82 -4.69
CA PHE A 327 -3.24 10.71 -3.27
C PHE A 327 -3.88 9.35 -2.95
N GLY A 328 -4.04 9.07 -1.66
CA GLY A 328 -4.68 7.85 -1.18
C GLY A 328 -3.95 6.56 -1.53
N HIS A 329 -4.70 5.45 -1.49
CA HIS A 329 -4.16 4.14 -1.78
C HIS A 329 -3.44 4.09 -3.12
N MET A 330 -2.15 3.76 -3.08
CA MET A 330 -1.26 3.67 -4.24
C MET A 330 -1.16 4.93 -5.11
N ASN A 331 -1.54 6.11 -4.58
CA ASN A 331 -1.66 7.34 -5.36
C ASN A 331 -2.68 7.20 -6.51
N ALA A 332 -3.76 6.45 -6.31
CA ALA A 332 -4.78 6.21 -7.34
C ALA A 332 -5.67 7.43 -7.63
N TYR A 333 -5.66 8.44 -6.75
CA TYR A 333 -6.58 9.58 -6.82
C TYR A 333 -5.85 10.84 -7.25
N GLU A 334 -6.27 11.46 -8.35
CA GLU A 334 -5.61 12.66 -8.87
C GLU A 334 -5.79 13.89 -7.97
N ALA A 335 -6.85 13.91 -7.16
CA ALA A 335 -7.16 14.99 -6.24
C ALA A 335 -7.49 14.47 -4.83
N GLN A 336 -7.23 15.32 -3.82
CA GLN A 336 -7.70 15.12 -2.46
C GLN A 336 -8.44 16.36 -1.93
N LEU A 337 -9.46 16.13 -1.11
CA LEU A 337 -10.09 17.14 -0.28
C LEU A 337 -9.50 17.05 1.13
N VAL A 338 -8.75 18.08 1.54
CA VAL A 338 -8.32 18.26 2.93
C VAL A 338 -9.43 18.94 3.70
N LEU A 339 -10.14 18.15 4.50
CA LEU A 339 -11.38 18.53 5.17
C LEU A 339 -11.12 19.61 6.24
N ALA A 340 -11.87 20.71 6.13
CA ALA A 340 -11.88 21.79 7.13
C ALA A 340 -13.14 21.72 8.01
N SER A 341 -14.30 21.40 7.44
CA SER A 341 -15.54 21.26 8.20
C SER A 341 -16.60 20.46 7.43
N VAL A 342 -17.60 19.98 8.16
CA VAL A 342 -18.80 19.34 7.61
C VAL A 342 -20.05 20.03 8.14
N SER A 343 -21.14 19.91 7.39
CA SER A 343 -22.48 20.36 7.73
C SER A 343 -23.50 19.50 6.99
N ASP A 344 -24.78 19.61 7.36
CA ASP A 344 -25.89 18.93 6.69
C ASP A 344 -25.70 17.41 6.59
N VAL A 345 -25.16 16.81 7.65
CA VAL A 345 -24.83 15.39 7.70
C VAL A 345 -26.11 14.56 7.65
N ALA A 346 -26.22 13.72 6.63
CA ALA A 346 -27.28 12.75 6.39
C ALA A 346 -26.69 11.35 6.29
N ALA A 347 -27.50 10.35 6.64
CA ALA A 347 -27.11 8.95 6.53
C ALA A 347 -28.29 8.10 6.06
N THR A 348 -28.00 7.13 5.20
CA THR A 348 -28.92 6.07 4.80
C THR A 348 -28.51 4.80 5.55
N ASP A 349 -29.44 4.18 6.29
CA ASP A 349 -29.17 2.90 6.97
C ASP A 349 -29.14 1.78 5.93
N LEU A 350 -27.99 1.09 5.86
CA LEU A 350 -27.72 0.00 4.93
C LEU A 350 -27.98 -1.37 5.56
N ALA A 351 -28.51 -1.46 6.79
CA ALA A 351 -28.73 -2.74 7.46
C ALA A 351 -29.57 -3.73 6.65
N SER A 352 -30.47 -3.25 5.79
CA SER A 352 -31.27 -4.09 4.88
C SER A 352 -30.44 -4.80 3.79
N ASN A 353 -29.21 -4.36 3.55
CA ASN A 353 -28.30 -4.97 2.58
C ASN A 353 -27.57 -6.21 3.15
N TYR A 354 -27.79 -6.51 4.43
CA TYR A 354 -27.15 -7.63 5.13
C TYR A 354 -28.19 -8.69 5.50
N ASP A 355 -27.79 -9.97 5.51
CA ASP A 355 -28.59 -11.00 6.14
C ASP A 355 -28.59 -10.79 7.67
N LEU A 356 -29.73 -10.40 8.22
CA LEU A 356 -29.88 -10.13 9.66
C LEU A 356 -29.74 -11.38 10.54
N LYS A 357 -29.75 -12.59 9.95
CA LYS A 357 -29.39 -13.83 10.64
C LYS A 357 -27.89 -14.00 10.80
N GLU A 358 -27.10 -13.41 9.91
CA GLU A 358 -25.63 -13.44 9.94
C GLU A 358 -25.04 -12.19 10.56
N TYR A 359 -25.73 -11.05 10.48
CA TYR A 359 -25.25 -9.75 10.92
C TYR A 359 -26.21 -9.07 11.90
N SER A 360 -25.66 -8.18 12.72
CA SER A 360 -26.38 -7.42 13.73
C SER A 360 -26.07 -5.94 13.58
N PRO A 361 -27.07 -5.04 13.64
CA PRO A 361 -26.84 -3.59 13.70
C PRO A 361 -26.37 -3.12 15.09
N THR A 362 -26.31 -4.04 16.07
CA THR A 362 -25.82 -3.81 17.42
C THR A 362 -24.66 -4.75 17.74
N PRO A 363 -23.69 -4.32 18.56
CA PRO A 363 -22.54 -5.16 18.92
C PRO A 363 -22.96 -6.53 19.47
N VAL A 364 -22.45 -7.60 18.87
CA VAL A 364 -22.69 -8.98 19.33
C VAL A 364 -21.62 -9.34 20.37
N ARG A 365 -22.05 -9.84 21.53
CA ARG A 365 -21.13 -10.43 22.51
C ARG A 365 -21.01 -11.92 22.25
N PHE A 366 -19.83 -12.37 21.84
CA PHE A 366 -19.54 -13.80 21.82
C PHE A 366 -19.29 -14.30 23.25
N PRO A 367 -19.81 -15.46 23.64
CA PRO A 367 -19.42 -16.10 24.88
C PRO A 367 -17.88 -16.20 24.95
N THR A 368 -17.29 -15.72 26.03
CA THR A 368 -15.91 -16.03 26.38
C THR A 368 -15.94 -17.45 26.92
N GLY A 369 -15.39 -18.39 26.15
CA GLY A 369 -15.22 -19.78 26.58
C GLY A 369 -14.20 -19.90 27.70
#